data_AF-A0A2P2L335-F1
#
_entry.id   AF-A0A2P2L335-F1
#
_cell.length_a   1.000
_cell.length_b   1.000
_cell.length_c   1.000
_cell.angle_alpha   90.00
_cell.angle_beta   90.00
_cell.angle_gamma   90.00
#
_symmetry.space_group_name_H-M   'P 1'
#
loop_
_entity.id
_entity.type
_entity.pdbx_description
1 polymer ?
#
loop_
_entity_poly.entity_id
_entity_poly.type
_entity_poly.pdbx_seq_one_letter_code
_entity_poly.pdbx_strand_id
1 'polypeptide(L)'
;MWREIKLLAASKPVIASMSDVAASGGYYIAMAADKIIAENLTLTGSIGVVTGKLNLGKLYEKVGFNKEIISRGRYAELLAADQRPLRPDEAELFAKSAQNIYQQFRDKAALSRSMPVEKMEEVAQGRVWTGNDASSRGLVDAIGGFSQAVAIAKQKANIPQDRQAIVAELSRPSPTLPEIISGIGNSVAEVDRTLKGLLQDLTFSNGVQARMDGILFQRLEEASYANPILTFLKDYLGSI
;
A
#
# COMPACT_ATOMS: atom_id res chain seq x y z
N MET A 1 -7.07 -1.99 7.30
CA MET A 1 -5.93 -1.07 7.50
C MET A 1 -6.28 0.21 8.26
N TRP A 2 -6.97 1.21 7.67
CA TRP A 2 -7.27 2.48 8.39
C TRP A 2 -7.86 2.29 9.80
N ARG A 3 -8.86 1.41 9.93
CA ARG A 3 -9.48 1.08 11.23
C ARG A 3 -8.46 0.57 12.24
N GLU A 4 -7.65 -0.41 11.85
CA GLU A 4 -6.65 -1.02 12.75
C GLU A 4 -5.59 -0.01 13.18
N ILE A 5 -5.17 0.88 12.27
CA ILE A 5 -4.23 1.95 12.62
C ILE A 5 -4.88 2.93 13.59
N LYS A 6 -6.16 3.28 13.41
CA LYS A 6 -6.89 4.13 14.36
C LYS A 6 -7.00 3.49 15.74
N LEU A 7 -7.23 2.17 15.81
CA LEU A 7 -7.27 1.44 17.08
C LEU A 7 -5.89 1.39 17.74
N LEU A 8 -4.83 1.15 16.96
CA LEU A 8 -3.45 1.16 17.46
C LEU A 8 -3.08 2.55 17.99
N ALA A 9 -3.39 3.61 17.24
CA ALA A 9 -3.14 5.01 17.59
C ALA A 9 -3.81 5.42 18.92
N ALA A 10 -4.92 4.78 19.29
CA ALA A 10 -5.56 5.00 20.59
C ALA A 10 -4.75 4.43 21.78
N SER A 11 -3.82 3.52 21.53
CA SER A 11 -3.01 2.83 22.56
C SER A 11 -1.53 3.20 22.54
N LYS A 12 -0.99 3.54 21.36
CA LYS A 12 0.44 3.82 21.14
C LYS A 12 0.59 4.88 20.05
N PRO A 13 1.60 5.77 20.14
CA PRO A 13 1.87 6.73 19.07
C PRO A 13 2.11 6.03 17.72
N VAL A 14 1.38 6.44 16.69
CA VAL A 14 1.59 6.00 15.31
C VAL A 14 1.97 7.18 14.44
N ILE A 15 3.13 7.10 13.79
CA ILE A 15 3.65 8.12 12.89
C ILE A 15 3.76 7.52 11.49
N ALA A 16 3.14 8.15 10.50
CA ALA A 16 3.33 7.82 9.10
C ALA A 16 4.54 8.61 8.56
N SER A 17 5.50 7.91 7.97
CA SER A 17 6.61 8.51 7.23
C SER A 17 6.45 8.17 5.76
N MET A 18 6.26 9.20 4.93
CA MET A 18 6.12 9.08 3.49
C MET A 18 7.46 9.44 2.84
N SER A 19 8.02 8.51 2.06
CA SER A 19 9.21 8.75 1.23
C SER A 19 8.77 9.05 -0.20
N ASP A 20 9.14 8.27 -1.22
CA ASP A 20 8.85 8.59 -2.62
C ASP A 20 7.37 8.84 -2.93
N VAL A 21 6.49 7.88 -2.58
CA VAL A 21 5.06 7.93 -2.92
C VAL A 21 4.19 7.42 -1.77
N ALA A 22 3.19 8.20 -1.40
CA ALA A 22 2.12 7.81 -0.50
C ALA A 22 0.82 8.53 -0.88
N ALA A 23 0.27 8.19 -2.03
CA ALA A 23 -0.93 8.80 -2.61
C ALA A 23 -2.09 7.78 -2.69
N SER A 24 -3.34 8.25 -2.82
CA SER A 24 -4.56 7.43 -2.90
C SER A 24 -4.65 6.45 -1.72
N GLY A 25 -4.61 5.14 -1.95
CA GLY A 25 -4.58 4.13 -0.88
C GLY A 25 -3.47 4.33 0.14
N GLY A 26 -2.29 4.81 -0.27
CA GLY A 26 -1.19 5.13 0.64
C GLY A 26 -1.54 6.26 1.60
N TYR A 27 -2.14 7.34 1.09
CA TYR A 27 -2.64 8.44 1.92
C TYR A 27 -3.81 7.99 2.80
N TYR A 28 -4.70 7.13 2.28
CA TYR A 28 -5.81 6.55 3.04
C TYR A 28 -5.33 5.78 4.27
N ILE A 29 -4.18 5.10 4.19
CA ILE A 29 -3.58 4.41 5.33
C ILE A 29 -2.92 5.41 6.28
N ALA A 30 -2.12 6.33 5.74
CA ALA A 30 -1.37 7.30 6.52
C ALA A 30 -2.26 8.27 7.31
N MET A 31 -3.42 8.65 6.78
CA MET A 31 -4.36 9.54 7.47
C MET A 31 -4.97 8.92 8.74
N ALA A 32 -4.75 7.64 9.01
CA ALA A 32 -5.12 7.05 10.31
C ALA A 32 -4.08 7.32 11.42
N ALA A 33 -2.85 7.68 11.06
CA ALA A 33 -1.77 7.93 12.01
C ALA A 33 -1.99 9.23 12.79
N ASP A 34 -1.31 9.38 13.94
CA ASP A 34 -1.40 10.59 14.75
C ASP A 34 -0.61 11.76 14.16
N LYS A 35 0.42 11.46 13.37
CA LYS A 35 1.21 12.41 12.59
C LYS A 35 1.61 11.81 11.25
N ILE A 36 1.64 12.65 10.21
CA ILE A 36 2.08 12.32 8.87
C ILE A 36 3.27 13.21 8.54
N ILE A 37 4.40 12.60 8.23
CA ILE A 37 5.64 13.25 7.84
C ILE A 37 5.91 12.87 6.39
N ALA A 38 6.29 13.83 5.55
CA ALA A 38 6.64 13.59 4.17
C ALA A 38 7.95 14.27 3.80
N GLU A 39 8.70 13.70 2.86
CA GLU A 39 9.84 14.40 2.27
C GLU A 39 9.36 15.51 1.32
N ASN A 40 10.23 16.50 1.03
CA ASN A 40 9.89 17.64 0.18
C ASN A 40 9.24 17.22 -1.16
N LEU A 41 9.78 16.17 -1.77
CA LEU A 41 9.41 15.69 -3.11
C LEU A 41 8.49 14.46 -3.08
N THR A 42 8.04 14.02 -1.91
CA THR A 42 7.05 12.93 -1.78
C THR A 42 5.84 13.24 -2.64
N LEU A 43 5.38 12.27 -3.42
CA LEU A 43 4.09 12.36 -4.11
C LEU A 43 2.99 11.80 -3.21
N THR A 44 2.08 12.66 -2.77
CA THR A 44 0.99 12.32 -1.86
C THR A 44 -0.35 12.92 -2.29
N GLY A 45 -1.36 12.87 -1.42
CA GLY A 45 -2.73 13.24 -1.74
C GLY A 45 -3.37 12.17 -2.61
N SER A 46 -3.78 12.54 -3.83
CA SER A 46 -4.60 11.72 -4.73
C SER A 46 -5.85 11.18 -4.02
N ILE A 47 -6.47 12.03 -3.20
CA ILE A 47 -7.72 11.73 -2.50
C ILE A 47 -8.83 11.73 -3.55
N GLY A 48 -9.09 10.56 -4.11
CA GLY A 48 -9.95 10.37 -5.27
C GLY A 48 -10.22 8.89 -5.49
N VAL A 49 -11.26 8.60 -6.28
CA VAL A 49 -11.68 7.24 -6.61
C VAL A 49 -11.90 7.16 -8.11
N VAL A 50 -11.34 6.11 -8.72
CA VAL A 50 -11.60 5.74 -10.11
C VAL A 50 -12.07 4.29 -10.12
N THR A 51 -13.08 4.01 -10.93
CA THR A 51 -13.61 2.66 -11.13
C THR A 51 -14.17 2.52 -12.54
N GLY A 52 -14.20 1.30 -13.04
CA GLY A 52 -14.70 0.98 -14.37
C GLY A 52 -14.46 -0.47 -14.71
N LYS A 53 -14.85 -0.85 -15.93
CA LYS A 53 -14.53 -2.15 -16.51
C LYS A 53 -13.94 -1.96 -17.90
N LEU A 54 -13.15 -2.93 -18.34
CA LEU A 54 -12.71 -3.01 -19.72
C LEU A 54 -13.87 -3.46 -20.61
N ASN A 55 -13.96 -2.88 -21.81
CA ASN A 55 -14.83 -3.37 -22.87
C ASN A 55 -13.96 -3.94 -23.99
N LEU A 56 -13.94 -5.27 -24.07
CA LEU A 56 -13.14 -6.07 -24.97
C LEU A 56 -13.95 -6.58 -26.17
N GLY A 57 -15.21 -6.16 -26.37
CA GLY A 57 -16.06 -6.65 -27.46
C GLY A 57 -15.40 -6.56 -28.84
N LYS A 58 -14.84 -5.38 -29.18
CA LYS A 58 -14.11 -5.19 -30.44
C LYS A 58 -12.84 -6.01 -30.56
N LEU A 59 -12.19 -6.35 -29.44
CA LEU A 59 -11.01 -7.21 -29.44
C LEU A 59 -11.42 -8.64 -29.75
N TYR A 60 -12.47 -9.14 -29.08
CA TYR A 60 -13.02 -10.48 -29.28
C TYR A 60 -13.48 -10.71 -30.71
N GLU A 61 -14.19 -9.73 -31.30
CA GLU A 61 -14.58 -9.75 -32.71
C GLU A 61 -13.37 -9.93 -33.65
N LYS A 62 -12.28 -9.19 -33.41
CA LYS A 62 -11.08 -9.23 -34.26
C LYS A 62 -10.33 -10.56 -34.21
N VAL A 63 -10.34 -11.23 -33.06
CA VAL A 63 -9.60 -12.50 -32.86
C VAL A 63 -10.47 -13.74 -33.03
N GLY A 64 -11.75 -13.55 -33.39
CA GLY A 64 -12.71 -14.65 -33.52
C GLY A 64 -13.03 -15.35 -32.19
N PHE A 65 -12.81 -14.67 -31.06
CA PHE A 65 -13.11 -15.22 -29.74
C PHE A 65 -14.57 -14.94 -29.39
N ASN A 66 -15.32 -15.97 -29.01
CA ASN A 66 -16.70 -15.83 -28.54
C ASN A 66 -16.77 -16.16 -27.04
N LYS A 67 -17.39 -15.26 -26.28
CA LYS A 67 -17.59 -15.38 -24.84
C LYS A 67 -19.09 -15.48 -24.55
N GLU A 68 -19.54 -16.69 -24.25
CA GLU A 68 -20.89 -16.95 -23.76
C GLU A 68 -20.93 -16.90 -22.23
N ILE A 69 -21.99 -16.32 -21.67
CA ILE A 69 -22.18 -16.21 -20.22
C ILE A 69 -23.54 -16.77 -19.88
N ILE A 70 -23.57 -17.75 -18.97
CA ILE A 70 -24.79 -18.24 -18.33
C ILE A 70 -24.75 -17.74 -16.89
N SER A 71 -25.71 -16.89 -16.53
CA SER A 71 -25.74 -16.25 -15.21
C SER A 71 -27.16 -16.22 -14.64
N ARG A 72 -27.27 -16.09 -13.31
CA ARG A 72 -28.55 -15.89 -12.61
C ARG A 72 -28.44 -14.69 -11.68
N GLY A 73 -29.26 -13.68 -11.95
CA GLY A 73 -29.34 -12.45 -11.16
C GLY A 73 -28.96 -11.21 -11.97
N ARG A 74 -29.66 -10.10 -11.73
CA ARG A 74 -29.57 -8.86 -12.52
C ARG A 74 -28.15 -8.30 -12.66
N TYR A 75 -27.33 -8.42 -11.61
CA TYR A 75 -25.96 -7.90 -11.56
C TYR A 75 -24.90 -9.00 -11.53
N ALA A 76 -25.26 -10.26 -11.80
CA ALA A 76 -24.33 -11.39 -11.75
C ALA A 76 -23.21 -11.28 -12.79
N GLU A 77 -23.46 -10.58 -13.89
CA GLU A 77 -22.51 -10.41 -14.99
C GLU A 77 -21.63 -9.17 -14.86
N LEU A 78 -21.78 -8.38 -13.81
CA LEU A 78 -21.27 -7.02 -13.73
C LEU A 78 -19.76 -6.92 -14.02
N LEU A 79 -18.99 -7.88 -13.51
CA LEU A 79 -17.54 -8.00 -13.72
C LEU A 79 -17.16 -9.07 -14.77
N ALA A 80 -18.10 -9.94 -15.15
CA ALA A 80 -17.85 -11.04 -16.09
C ALA A 80 -18.09 -10.63 -17.55
N ALA A 81 -19.02 -9.69 -17.80
CA ALA A 81 -19.42 -9.25 -19.13
C ALA A 81 -18.50 -8.14 -19.67
N ASP A 82 -17.24 -8.47 -19.96
CA ASP A 82 -16.28 -7.57 -20.60
C ASP A 82 -16.46 -7.48 -22.13
N GLN A 83 -17.26 -8.36 -22.75
CA GLN A 83 -17.58 -8.31 -24.18
C GLN A 83 -18.56 -7.20 -24.59
N ARG A 84 -19.13 -6.46 -23.63
CA ARG A 84 -20.12 -5.40 -23.87
C ARG A 84 -19.93 -4.21 -22.92
N PRO A 85 -20.43 -3.01 -23.27
CA PRO A 85 -20.45 -1.90 -22.32
C PRO A 85 -21.28 -2.22 -21.06
N LEU A 86 -21.17 -1.36 -20.04
CA LEU A 86 -22.09 -1.37 -18.91
C LEU A 86 -23.49 -1.06 -19.42
N ARG A 87 -24.50 -1.79 -18.93
CA ARG A 87 -25.89 -1.36 -19.10
C ARG A 87 -26.13 -0.08 -18.29
N PRO A 88 -27.17 0.72 -18.60
CA PRO A 88 -27.43 1.96 -17.88
C PRO A 88 -27.56 1.78 -16.35
N ASP A 89 -28.20 0.69 -15.91
CA ASP A 89 -28.37 0.36 -14.48
C ASP A 89 -27.05 -0.07 -13.82
N GLU A 90 -26.21 -0.82 -14.53
CA GLU A 90 -24.86 -1.18 -14.09
C GLU A 90 -23.95 0.06 -13.97
N ALA A 91 -24.06 1.00 -14.92
CA ALA A 91 -23.29 2.24 -14.93
C ALA A 91 -23.69 3.16 -13.77
N GLU A 92 -24.99 3.30 -13.49
CA GLU A 92 -25.49 4.04 -12.33
C GLU A 92 -24.98 3.43 -11.01
N LEU A 93 -24.95 2.10 -10.91
CA LEU A 93 -24.42 1.40 -9.75
C LEU A 93 -22.92 1.70 -9.52
N PHE A 94 -22.11 1.67 -10.58
CA PHE A 94 -20.69 2.06 -10.52
C PHE A 94 -20.51 3.51 -10.07
N ALA A 95 -21.28 4.43 -10.65
CA ALA A 95 -21.21 5.85 -10.31
C ALA A 95 -21.56 6.11 -8.84
N LYS A 96 -22.66 5.51 -8.35
CA LYS A 96 -23.07 5.62 -6.94
C LYS A 96 -22.02 5.01 -5.99
N SER A 97 -21.46 3.86 -6.37
CA SER A 97 -20.39 3.23 -5.59
C SER A 97 -19.15 4.14 -5.50
N ALA A 98 -18.68 4.67 -6.64
CA ALA A 98 -17.55 5.59 -6.69
C ALA A 98 -17.79 6.85 -5.83
N GLN A 99 -18.97 7.45 -5.93
CA GLN A 99 -19.34 8.64 -5.17
C GLN A 99 -19.34 8.37 -3.66
N ASN A 100 -19.90 7.23 -3.23
CA ASN A 100 -19.93 6.84 -1.82
C ASN A 100 -18.52 6.60 -1.27
N ILE A 101 -17.66 5.89 -2.03
CA ILE A 101 -16.27 5.64 -1.61
C ILE A 101 -15.49 6.96 -1.56
N TYR A 102 -15.68 7.86 -2.53
CA TYR A 102 -15.04 9.17 -2.54
C TYR A 102 -15.44 10.00 -1.33
N GLN A 103 -16.74 10.09 -1.05
CA GLN A 103 -17.25 10.81 0.12
C GLN A 103 -16.63 10.27 1.41
N GLN A 104 -16.62 8.95 1.60
CA GLN A 104 -16.01 8.35 2.78
C GLN A 104 -14.50 8.61 2.89
N PHE A 105 -13.77 8.61 1.77
CA PHE A 105 -12.34 8.91 1.77
C PHE A 105 -12.11 10.37 2.16
N ARG A 106 -12.75 11.31 1.45
CA ARG A 106 -12.65 12.75 1.73
C ARG A 106 -13.03 13.08 3.16
N ASP A 107 -14.14 12.56 3.66
CA ASP A 107 -14.65 12.88 5.00
C ASP A 107 -13.71 12.34 6.09
N LYS A 108 -13.13 11.13 5.90
CA LYS A 108 -12.10 10.59 6.81
C LYS A 108 -10.81 11.42 6.76
N ALA A 109 -10.41 11.88 5.58
CA ALA A 109 -9.25 12.76 5.44
C ALA A 109 -9.50 14.10 6.16
N ALA A 110 -10.66 14.71 5.96
CA ALA A 110 -11.06 15.95 6.61
C ALA A 110 -11.03 15.80 8.14
N LEU A 111 -11.63 14.72 8.66
CA LEU A 111 -11.61 14.38 10.09
C LEU A 111 -10.18 14.23 10.63
N SER A 112 -9.33 13.47 9.93
CA SER A 112 -7.94 13.24 10.33
C SER A 112 -7.12 14.54 10.38
N ARG A 113 -7.39 15.47 9.47
CA ARG A 113 -6.68 16.76 9.38
C ARG A 113 -7.38 17.88 10.11
N SER A 114 -8.42 17.54 10.88
CA SER A 114 -9.17 18.48 11.71
C SER A 114 -9.59 19.71 10.91
N MET A 115 -10.02 19.50 9.66
CA MET A 115 -10.44 20.57 8.76
C MET A 115 -11.86 20.31 8.23
N PRO A 116 -12.61 21.36 7.86
CA PRO A 116 -13.92 21.21 7.25
C PRO A 116 -13.86 20.38 5.96
N VAL A 117 -14.94 19.65 5.67
CA VAL A 117 -15.05 18.81 4.47
C VAL A 117 -14.93 19.64 3.19
N GLU A 118 -15.44 20.87 3.21
CA GLU A 118 -15.40 21.81 2.10
C GLU A 118 -13.96 22.19 1.76
N LYS A 119 -13.14 22.46 2.79
CA LYS A 119 -11.71 22.74 2.62
C LYS A 119 -10.95 21.50 2.13
N MET A 120 -11.33 20.31 2.60
CA MET A 120 -10.74 19.06 2.10
C MET A 120 -11.09 18.83 0.62
N GLU A 121 -12.30 19.14 0.19
CA GLU A 121 -12.72 19.05 -1.22
C GLU A 121 -11.82 19.92 -2.13
N GLU A 122 -11.47 21.13 -1.69
CA GLU A 122 -10.58 22.06 -2.42
C GLU A 122 -9.17 21.52 -2.67
N VAL A 123 -8.73 20.51 -1.91
CA VAL A 123 -7.40 19.88 -2.06
C VAL A 123 -7.48 18.40 -2.45
N ALA A 124 -8.69 17.83 -2.50
CA ALA A 124 -8.97 16.46 -2.94
C ALA A 124 -9.18 16.39 -4.47
N GLN A 125 -10.21 15.66 -4.93
CA GLN A 125 -10.55 15.47 -6.35
C GLN A 125 -9.49 14.72 -7.16
N GLY A 126 -8.77 13.80 -6.50
CA GLY A 126 -7.74 12.99 -7.13
C GLY A 126 -6.43 13.74 -7.45
N ARG A 127 -6.29 15.00 -7.01
CA ARG A 127 -5.05 15.77 -7.23
C ARG A 127 -3.89 15.20 -6.43
N VAL A 128 -2.75 15.06 -7.10
CA VAL A 128 -1.46 14.70 -6.49
C VAL A 128 -0.78 15.98 -6.02
N TRP A 129 -0.14 15.92 -4.86
CA TRP A 129 0.63 17.02 -4.29
C TRP A 129 2.05 16.56 -3.97
N THR A 130 3.02 17.45 -4.13
CA THR A 130 4.35 17.26 -3.55
C THR A 130 4.26 17.33 -2.02
N GLY A 131 5.23 16.80 -1.28
CA GLY A 131 5.23 16.87 0.18
C GLY A 131 5.18 18.31 0.68
N ASN A 132 5.91 19.23 0.02
CA ASN A 132 5.86 20.66 0.32
C ASN A 132 4.47 21.27 0.10
N ASP A 133 3.84 21.01 -1.04
CA ASP A 133 2.49 21.50 -1.31
C ASP A 133 1.49 20.90 -0.32
N ALA A 134 1.61 19.60 -0.04
CA ALA A 134 0.78 18.89 0.92
C ALA A 134 0.91 19.49 2.33
N SER A 135 2.10 19.90 2.75
CA SER A 135 2.33 20.54 4.05
C SER A 135 1.65 21.91 4.10
N SER A 136 1.82 22.75 3.07
CA SER A 136 1.15 24.06 3.00
C SER A 136 -0.39 23.97 3.00
N ARG A 137 -0.93 22.82 2.57
CA ARG A 137 -2.36 22.53 2.47
C ARG A 137 -2.92 21.79 3.68
N GLY A 138 -2.08 21.42 4.65
CA GLY A 138 -2.49 20.67 5.85
C GLY A 138 -2.83 19.19 5.58
N LEU A 139 -2.31 18.62 4.50
CA LEU A 139 -2.41 17.18 4.22
C LEU A 139 -1.35 16.37 4.99
N VAL A 140 -0.21 16.98 5.30
CA VAL A 140 0.84 16.40 6.15
C VAL A 140 1.17 17.34 7.31
N ASP A 141 1.67 16.80 8.41
CA ASP A 141 1.98 17.57 9.62
C ASP A 141 3.36 18.24 9.57
N ALA A 142 4.34 17.63 8.90
CA ALA A 142 5.68 18.19 8.78
C ALA A 142 6.45 17.63 7.58
N ILE A 143 7.49 18.36 7.19
CA ILE A 143 8.48 17.91 6.22
C ILE A 143 9.64 17.21 6.93
N GLY A 144 10.03 16.05 6.44
CA GLY A 144 11.17 15.30 6.94
C GLY A 144 11.19 13.84 6.47
N GLY A 145 12.33 13.19 6.65
CA GLY A 145 12.48 11.76 6.36
C GLY A 145 12.18 10.88 7.58
N PHE A 146 12.59 9.62 7.48
CA PHE A 146 12.37 8.61 8.52
C PHE A 146 12.96 9.00 9.88
N SER A 147 14.14 9.64 9.93
CA SER A 147 14.75 10.10 11.19
C SER A 147 13.83 11.04 11.96
N GLN A 148 13.18 11.96 11.25
CA GLN A 148 12.25 12.92 11.83
C GLN A 148 11.00 12.21 12.37
N ALA A 149 10.50 11.21 11.65
CA ALA A 149 9.38 10.40 12.11
C ALA A 149 9.71 9.65 13.40
N VAL A 150 10.92 9.08 13.52
CA VAL A 150 11.39 8.43 14.75
C VAL A 150 11.52 9.44 15.90
N ALA A 151 12.09 10.61 15.65
CA ALA A 151 12.20 11.66 16.68
C ALA A 151 10.83 12.07 17.24
N ILE A 152 9.83 12.25 16.36
CA ILE A 152 8.44 12.57 16.75
C ILE A 152 7.79 11.39 17.50
N ALA A 153 8.04 10.15 17.06
CA ALA A 153 7.55 8.96 17.77
C ALA A 153 8.10 8.90 19.20
N LYS A 154 9.40 9.12 19.37
CA LYS A 154 10.06 9.18 20.69
C LYS A 154 9.48 10.28 21.56
N GLN A 155 9.27 11.48 21.00
CA GLN A 155 8.66 12.60 21.72
C GLN A 155 7.25 12.22 22.22
N LYS A 156 6.41 11.67 21.35
CA LYS A 156 5.05 11.26 21.72
C LYS A 156 4.99 10.09 22.70
N ALA A 157 6.01 9.23 22.69
CA ALA A 157 6.14 8.11 23.61
C ALA A 157 6.87 8.46 24.92
N ASN A 158 7.24 9.74 25.13
CA ASN A 158 8.06 10.19 26.26
C ASN A 158 9.39 9.43 26.41
N ILE A 159 10.03 9.10 25.28
CA ILE A 159 11.35 8.46 25.23
C ILE A 159 12.42 9.56 25.02
N PRO A 160 13.50 9.58 25.82
CA PRO A 160 14.60 10.54 25.64
C PRO A 160 15.20 10.53 24.23
N GLN A 161 15.48 11.71 23.67
CA GLN A 161 15.92 11.87 22.27
C GLN A 161 17.33 11.33 21.98
N ASP A 162 18.17 11.22 23.00
CA ASP A 162 19.49 10.60 22.96
C ASP A 162 19.45 9.06 23.05
N ARG A 163 18.37 8.49 23.57
CA ARG A 163 18.21 7.03 23.67
C ARG A 163 18.14 6.37 22.29
N GLN A 164 18.96 5.36 22.02
CA GLN A 164 18.88 4.63 20.75
C GLN A 164 17.50 3.97 20.57
N ALA A 165 16.91 4.16 19.39
CA ALA A 165 15.69 3.47 18.99
C ALA A 165 16.03 2.20 18.22
N ILE A 166 15.50 1.06 18.66
CA ILE A 166 15.57 -0.19 17.91
C ILE A 166 14.40 -0.20 16.93
N VAL A 167 14.70 -0.21 15.64
CA VAL A 167 13.71 -0.36 14.58
C VAL A 167 13.61 -1.84 14.27
N ALA A 168 12.54 -2.44 14.78
CA ALA A 168 12.12 -3.77 14.38
C ALA A 168 11.32 -3.65 13.09
N GLU A 169 11.87 -4.19 12.00
CA GLU A 169 11.10 -4.38 10.78
C GLU A 169 10.11 -5.53 11.01
N LEU A 170 8.83 -5.22 11.02
CA LEU A 170 7.78 -6.24 11.00
C LEU A 170 7.67 -6.71 9.55
N SER A 171 8.48 -7.71 9.21
CA SER A 171 8.52 -8.29 7.86
C SER A 171 7.12 -8.64 7.38
N ARG A 172 6.88 -8.45 6.08
CA ARG A 172 5.78 -9.14 5.40
C ARG A 172 5.99 -10.65 5.65
N PRO A 173 4.94 -11.43 5.91
CA PRO A 173 5.09 -12.88 5.95
C PRO A 173 5.78 -13.31 4.66
N SER A 174 6.94 -13.96 4.79
CA SER A 174 7.61 -14.59 3.66
C SER A 174 6.60 -15.53 3.01
N PRO A 175 6.36 -15.45 1.70
CA PRO A 175 5.44 -16.37 1.06
C PRO A 175 5.93 -17.79 1.33
N THR A 176 5.06 -18.60 1.89
CA THR A 176 5.37 -19.99 2.19
C THR A 176 5.56 -20.76 0.88
N LEU A 177 6.37 -21.82 0.87
CA LEU A 177 6.54 -22.69 -0.31
C LEU A 177 5.21 -23.10 -0.97
N PRO A 178 4.13 -23.44 -0.22
CA PRO A 178 2.80 -23.68 -0.79
C PRO A 178 2.17 -22.47 -1.50
N GLU A 179 2.37 -21.24 -1.02
CA GLU A 179 1.92 -20.00 -1.68
C GLU A 179 2.70 -19.73 -2.97
N ILE A 180 4.00 -20.03 -2.99
CA ILE A 180 4.82 -19.94 -4.20
C ILE A 180 4.35 -20.98 -5.24
N ILE A 181 4.14 -22.23 -4.81
CA ILE A 181 3.73 -23.33 -5.70
C ILE A 181 2.31 -23.14 -6.22
N SER A 182 1.39 -22.61 -5.40
CA SER A 182 0.02 -22.28 -5.84
C SER A 182 -0.02 -21.04 -6.75
N GLY A 183 0.89 -20.09 -6.59
CA GLY A 183 1.06 -18.93 -7.48
C GLY A 183 1.57 -19.31 -8.89
N ILE A 184 2.32 -20.39 -9.03
CA ILE A 184 2.76 -20.92 -10.34
C ILE A 184 1.57 -21.33 -11.24
N GLY A 185 0.40 -21.61 -10.65
CA GLY A 185 -0.83 -21.92 -11.38
C GLY A 185 -1.51 -20.71 -12.04
N ASN A 186 -1.22 -19.48 -11.61
CA ASN A 186 -1.89 -18.27 -12.09
C ASN A 186 -0.87 -17.23 -12.59
N SER A 187 -0.61 -17.27 -13.89
CA SER A 187 0.13 -16.28 -14.68
C SER A 187 1.67 -16.21 -14.49
N VAL A 188 2.38 -16.32 -15.61
CA VAL A 188 3.84 -16.28 -15.73
C VAL A 188 4.45 -14.94 -15.23
N ALA A 189 3.68 -13.86 -15.20
CA ALA A 189 4.12 -12.55 -14.74
C ALA A 189 4.26 -12.43 -13.21
N GLU A 190 3.50 -13.24 -12.46
CA GLU A 190 3.55 -13.26 -11.00
C GLU A 190 4.77 -14.04 -10.50
N VAL A 191 5.15 -15.08 -11.23
CA VAL A 191 6.38 -15.87 -11.00
C VAL A 191 7.63 -14.98 -11.13
N ASP A 192 7.73 -14.14 -12.17
CA ASP A 192 8.90 -13.28 -12.38
C ASP A 192 9.07 -12.21 -11.30
N ARG A 193 7.95 -11.64 -10.79
CA ARG A 193 7.99 -10.69 -9.67
C ARG A 193 8.40 -11.35 -8.36
N THR A 194 7.90 -12.55 -8.11
CA THR A 194 8.21 -13.31 -6.89
C THR A 194 9.66 -13.78 -6.89
N LEU A 195 10.16 -14.24 -8.05
CA LEU A 195 11.55 -14.64 -8.25
C LEU A 195 12.50 -13.43 -8.11
N LYS A 196 12.14 -12.27 -8.66
CA LYS A 196 12.90 -11.01 -8.47
C LYS A 196 12.92 -10.55 -7.03
N GLY A 197 11.80 -10.67 -6.30
CA GLY A 197 11.74 -10.37 -4.87
C GLY A 197 12.66 -11.26 -4.05
N LEU A 198 12.64 -12.58 -4.31
CA LEU A 198 13.54 -13.55 -3.69
C LEU A 198 15.02 -13.28 -4.04
N LEU A 199 15.32 -12.95 -5.30
CA LEU A 199 16.67 -12.59 -5.72
C LEU A 199 17.13 -11.28 -5.06
N GLN A 200 16.24 -10.29 -4.92
CA GLN A 200 16.54 -9.06 -4.17
C GLN A 200 16.86 -9.39 -2.71
N ASP A 201 16.04 -10.18 -2.03
CA ASP A 201 16.27 -10.60 -0.65
C ASP A 201 17.57 -11.39 -0.46
N LEU A 202 17.96 -12.21 -1.45
CA LEU A 202 19.24 -12.92 -1.48
C LEU A 202 20.44 -11.99 -1.75
N THR A 203 20.27 -10.97 -2.61
CA THR A 203 21.32 -9.98 -2.92
C THR A 203 21.55 -8.98 -1.78
N PHE A 204 20.57 -8.74 -0.92
CA PHE A 204 20.74 -7.93 0.30
C PHE A 204 21.57 -8.63 1.40
N SER A 205 22.10 -9.84 1.16
CA SER A 205 22.85 -10.59 2.17
C SER A 205 24.28 -10.10 2.45
N ASN A 206 24.80 -9.07 1.78
CA ASN A 206 26.06 -8.44 2.20
C ASN A 206 26.11 -6.93 1.91
N GLY A 207 25.92 -6.13 2.97
CA GLY A 207 26.56 -4.82 3.13
C GLY A 207 25.96 -3.62 2.39
N VAL A 208 25.10 -2.85 3.07
CA VAL A 208 25.33 -1.46 3.52
C VAL A 208 24.32 -1.23 4.65
N GLN A 209 24.78 -1.27 5.91
CA GLN A 209 23.94 -0.80 7.00
C GLN A 209 24.03 0.73 7.00
N ALA A 210 23.05 1.39 6.38
CA ALA A 210 22.94 2.83 6.48
C ALA A 210 22.83 3.20 7.96
N ARG A 211 23.89 3.77 8.54
CA ARG A 211 23.86 4.27 9.91
C ARG A 211 23.13 5.61 9.90
N MET A 212 21.96 5.64 10.53
CA MET A 212 21.29 6.87 10.91
C MET A 212 21.54 7.10 12.40
N ASP A 213 22.03 8.28 12.75
CA ASP A 213 22.38 8.60 14.14
C ASP A 213 21.19 8.37 15.08
N GLY A 214 21.43 7.59 16.14
CA GLY A 214 20.42 7.26 17.14
C GLY A 214 19.40 6.17 16.76
N ILE A 215 19.53 5.55 15.57
CA ILE A 215 18.61 4.51 15.06
C ILE A 215 19.38 3.23 14.74
N LEU A 216 18.98 2.12 15.37
CA LEU A 216 19.52 0.79 15.10
C LEU A 216 18.45 -0.05 14.40
N PHE A 217 18.67 -0.39 13.13
CA PHE A 217 17.84 -1.37 12.43
C PHE A 217 18.20 -2.78 12.89
N GLN A 218 17.23 -3.49 13.44
CA GLN A 218 17.36 -4.89 13.81
C GLN A 218 16.31 -5.68 13.03
N ARG A 219 16.76 -6.59 12.14
CA ARG A 219 15.88 -7.65 11.67
C ARG A 219 15.51 -8.49 12.88
N LEU A 220 14.22 -8.70 13.10
CA LEU A 220 13.79 -9.81 13.93
C LEU A 220 14.26 -11.07 13.18
N GLU A 221 15.36 -11.67 13.61
CA GLU A 221 15.63 -13.05 13.25
C GLU A 221 14.43 -13.85 13.77
N GLU A 222 13.58 -14.27 12.84
CA GLU A 222 12.59 -15.29 13.12
C GLU A 222 13.33 -16.43 13.83
N ALA A 223 12.82 -16.81 15.00
CA ALA A 223 13.35 -17.88 15.81
C ALA A 223 13.82 -19.04 14.93
N SER A 224 15.10 -19.41 15.09
CA SER A 224 15.77 -20.62 14.57
C SER A 224 14.83 -21.68 13.98
N TYR A 225 14.39 -21.48 12.74
CA TYR A 225 13.96 -22.54 11.86
C TYR A 225 14.86 -22.41 10.63
N ALA A 226 15.78 -23.36 10.51
CA ALA A 226 16.65 -23.49 9.35
C ALA A 226 15.80 -23.33 8.08
N ASN A 227 16.11 -22.31 7.29
CA ASN A 227 15.40 -21.98 6.05
C ASN A 227 15.46 -23.20 5.12
N PRO A 228 14.35 -23.94 4.90
CA PRO A 228 14.40 -25.25 4.22
C PRO A 228 14.90 -25.15 2.78
N ILE A 229 14.73 -23.98 2.15
CA ILE A 229 15.20 -23.67 0.80
C ILE A 229 16.73 -23.61 0.78
N LEU A 230 17.34 -23.05 1.83
CA LEU A 230 18.80 -22.96 1.96
C LEU A 230 19.43 -24.33 2.18
N THR A 231 18.73 -25.21 2.91
CA THR A 231 19.12 -26.62 3.09
C THR A 231 19.02 -27.38 1.77
N PHE A 232 17.91 -27.23 1.04
CA PHE A 232 17.70 -27.90 -0.24
C PHE A 232 18.70 -27.47 -1.34
N LEU A 233 19.03 -26.17 -1.40
CA LEU A 233 20.05 -25.66 -2.32
C LEU A 233 21.47 -26.11 -1.94
N LYS A 234 21.77 -26.20 -0.64
CA LYS A 234 23.04 -26.79 -0.17
C LYS A 234 23.15 -28.27 -0.53
N ASP A 235 22.07 -29.03 -0.36
CA ASP A 235 22.04 -30.47 -0.67
C ASP A 235 22.14 -30.71 -2.19
N TYR A 236 21.52 -29.85 -3.01
CA TYR A 236 21.62 -29.93 -4.47
C TYR A 236 23.00 -29.52 -5.00
N LEU A 237 23.61 -28.46 -4.44
CA LEU A 237 24.95 -28.02 -4.84
C LEU A 237 26.07 -28.89 -4.27
N GLY A 238 25.83 -29.59 -3.15
CA GLY A 238 26.75 -30.55 -2.56
C GLY A 238 26.70 -31.96 -3.17
N SER A 239 25.77 -32.20 -4.10
CA SER A 239 25.62 -33.49 -4.82
C SER A 239 26.05 -33.43 -6.30
N ILE A 240 26.75 -32.36 -6.70
CA ILE A 240 27.45 -32.21 -8.00
C ILE A 240 28.96 -32.35 -7.78
#